data_AF-A0AAX2EEG8-F1
#
_entry.id   AF-A0AAX2EEG8-F1
#
_cell.length_a   1.000
_cell.length_b   1.000
_cell.length_c   1.000
_cell.angle_alpha   90.00
_cell.angle_beta   90.00
_cell.angle_gamma   90.00
#
_symmetry.space_group_name_H-M   'P 1'
#
loop_
_entity.id
_entity.type
_entity.pdbx_description
1 polymer ?
#
loop_
_entity_poly.entity_id
_entity_poly.type
_entity_poly.pdbx_seq_one_letter_code
_entity_poly.pdbx_strand_id
1 'polypeptide(L)'
;MNMNLKKECFNFLTEHLTTTRTYTLEHNNIFHVMDSQFIVAEVLDASDEELYTILDILRKMEPSQDNLHQFLSHMAALYISVNVNS
;
A
#
# COMPACT_ATOMS: atom_id res chain seq x y z
N MET A 1 -23.10 8.60 -7.89
CA MET A 1 -22.56 8.60 -6.52
C MET A 1 -21.18 9.20 -6.59
N ASN A 2 -20.88 10.27 -5.85
CA ASN A 2 -19.50 10.71 -5.67
C ASN A 2 -18.81 9.68 -4.78
N MET A 3 -18.10 8.75 -5.40
CA MET A 3 -17.31 7.74 -4.71
C MET A 3 -16.06 8.46 -4.20
N ASN A 4 -15.91 8.60 -2.88
CA ASN A 4 -14.69 9.18 -2.31
C ASN A 4 -13.69 8.03 -2.09
N LEU A 5 -12.94 7.70 -3.15
CA LEU A 5 -12.03 6.56 -3.21
C LEU A 5 -11.01 6.61 -2.07
N LYS A 6 -10.43 7.77 -1.80
CA LYS A 6 -9.48 7.97 -0.69
C LYS A 6 -10.11 7.62 0.65
N LYS A 7 -11.34 8.07 0.92
CA LYS A 7 -12.05 7.74 2.16
C LYS A 7 -12.37 6.25 2.27
N GLU A 8 -12.78 5.61 1.17
CA GLU A 8 -13.05 4.17 1.17
C GLU A 8 -11.79 3.34 1.43
N CYS A 9 -10.67 3.71 0.79
CA CYS A 9 -9.37 3.05 0.99
C CYS A 9 -8.88 3.25 2.42
N PHE A 10 -8.96 4.48 2.93
CA PHE A 10 -8.62 4.80 4.32
C PHE A 10 -9.44 3.97 5.31
N ASN A 11 -10.76 3.88 5.12
CA ASN A 11 -11.64 3.13 5.99
C ASN A 11 -11.29 1.63 5.96
N PHE A 12 -11.11 1.04 4.77
CA PHE A 12 -10.77 -0.37 4.62
C PHE A 12 -9.44 -0.71 5.32
N LEU A 13 -8.40 0.10 5.06
CA LEU A 13 -7.09 -0.11 5.68
C LEU A 13 -7.15 0.10 7.19
N THR A 14 -7.87 1.09 7.69
CA THR A 14 -8.01 1.34 9.14
C THR A 14 -8.79 0.23 9.85
N GLU A 15 -9.83 -0.31 9.19
CA GLU A 15 -10.65 -1.38 9.74
C GLU A 15 -9.90 -2.71 9.82
N HIS A 16 -9.10 -3.02 8.78
CA HIS A 16 -8.51 -4.34 8.63
C HIS A 16 -7.01 -4.40 8.93
N LEU A 17 -6.23 -3.33 8.82
CA LEU A 17 -4.80 -3.33 9.13
C LEU A 17 -4.56 -2.98 10.60
N THR A 18 -4.49 -3.99 11.46
CA THR A 18 -4.35 -3.80 12.91
C THR A 18 -2.91 -3.91 13.40
N THR A 19 -1.98 -4.39 12.57
CA THR A 19 -0.56 -4.51 12.91
C THR A 19 0.31 -3.62 12.04
N THR A 20 1.49 -3.28 12.56
CA THR A 20 2.55 -2.60 11.82
C THR A 20 3.67 -3.60 11.52
N ARG A 21 4.25 -3.51 10.32
CA ARG A 21 5.42 -4.29 9.91
C ARG A 21 6.42 -3.37 9.21
N THR A 22 7.68 -3.77 9.24
CA THR A 22 8.75 -3.15 8.47
C THR A 22 9.10 -4.07 7.30
N TYR A 23 9.20 -3.51 6.11
CA TYR A 23 9.61 -4.22 4.90
C TYR A 23 11.06 -3.86 4.58
N THR A 24 11.88 -4.87 4.32
CA THR A 24 13.25 -4.69 3.83
C THR A 24 13.32 -5.26 2.42
N LEU A 25 13.67 -4.41 1.47
CA LEU A 25 13.76 -4.74 0.05
C LEU A 25 15.14 -4.32 -0.46
N GLU A 26 15.79 -5.19 -1.22
CA GLU A 26 17.04 -4.86 -1.90
C GLU A 26 16.74 -4.35 -3.31
N HIS A 27 17.33 -3.22 -3.67
CA HIS A 27 17.25 -2.65 -5.01
C HIS A 27 18.57 -1.98 -5.36
N ASN A 28 19.17 -2.29 -6.51
CA ASN A 28 20.47 -1.76 -6.92
C ASN A 28 21.58 -1.93 -5.85
N ASN A 29 21.62 -3.07 -5.15
CA ASN A 29 22.53 -3.37 -4.04
C ASN A 29 22.38 -2.43 -2.82
N ILE A 30 21.27 -1.71 -2.71
CA ILE A 30 20.93 -0.86 -1.57
C ILE A 30 19.72 -1.47 -0.86
N PHE A 31 19.80 -1.59 0.46
CA PHE A 31 18.67 -2.02 1.28
C PHE A 31 17.77 -0.82 1.60
N HIS A 32 16.52 -0.94 1.19
CA HIS A 32 15.45 -0.01 1.52
C HIS A 32 14.60 -0.59 2.64
N VAL A 33 14.42 0.18 3.69
CA VAL A 33 13.65 -0.21 4.87
C VAL A 33 12.48 0.76 5.00
N MET A 34 11.25 0.24 4.99
CA MET A 34 10.04 1.06 5.05
C MET A 34 9.00 0.44 5.97
N ASP A 35 8.39 1.26 6.81
CA ASP A 35 7.30 0.84 7.68
C ASP A 35 5.97 0.81 6.92
N SER A 36 5.08 -0.10 7.33
CA SER A 36 3.77 -0.25 6.71
C SER A 36 2.94 1.02 6.77
N GLN A 37 3.13 1.86 7.81
CA GLN A 37 2.46 3.15 7.94
C GLN A 37 2.90 4.16 6.87
N PHE A 38 4.19 4.16 6.50
CA PHE A 38 4.71 4.98 5.41
C PHE A 38 4.05 4.57 4.09
N ILE A 39 4.01 3.27 3.79
CA ILE A 39 3.38 2.78 2.55
C ILE A 39 1.88 3.04 2.50
N VAL A 40 1.18 2.96 3.63
CA VAL A 40 -0.24 3.34 3.69
C VAL A 40 -0.43 4.81 3.34
N ALA A 41 0.45 5.70 3.82
CA ALA A 41 0.39 7.12 3.47
C ALA A 41 0.58 7.32 1.96
N GLU A 42 1.57 6.65 1.35
CA GLU A 42 1.81 6.70 -0.10
C GLU A 42 0.60 6.18 -0.90
N VAL A 43 -0.01 5.06 -0.48
CA VAL A 43 -1.23 4.52 -1.10
C VAL A 43 -2.38 5.53 -1.04
N LEU A 44 -2.54 6.23 0.08
CA LEU A 44 -3.62 7.20 0.27
C LEU A 44 -3.36 8.54 -0.45
N ASP A 45 -2.12 8.81 -0.86
CA ASP A 45 -1.77 9.99 -1.65
C ASP A 45 -1.78 9.74 -3.16
N ALA A 46 -1.96 8.48 -3.58
CA ALA A 46 -2.10 8.10 -4.98
C ALA A 46 -3.28 8.79 -5.67
N SER A 47 -3.21 8.89 -6.99
CA SER A 47 -4.26 9.47 -7.83
C SER A 47 -5.57 8.68 -7.75
N ASP A 48 -6.68 9.29 -8.16
CA ASP A 48 -7.99 8.61 -8.18
C ASP A 48 -7.98 7.35 -9.07
N GLU A 49 -7.24 7.36 -10.18
CA GLU A 49 -7.11 6.20 -11.08
C GLU A 49 -6.35 5.03 -10.41
N GLU A 50 -5.27 5.33 -9.71
CA GLU A 50 -4.50 4.36 -8.94
C GLU A 50 -5.33 3.83 -7.77
N LEU A 51 -5.99 4.71 -7.02
CA LEU A 51 -6.87 4.36 -5.92
C LEU A 51 -8.03 3.46 -6.35
N TYR A 52 -8.60 3.69 -7.54
CA TYR A 52 -9.63 2.82 -8.09
C TYR A 52 -9.11 1.38 -8.28
N THR A 53 -7.91 1.25 -8.86
CA THR A 53 -7.26 -0.05 -9.07
C THR A 53 -6.90 -0.73 -7.75
N ILE A 54 -6.34 0.02 -6.81
CA ILE A 54 -5.99 -0.47 -5.47
C ILE A 54 -7.22 -0.97 -4.73
N LEU A 55 -8.32 -0.21 -4.73
CA LEU A 55 -9.56 -0.61 -4.09
C LEU A 55 -10.17 -1.87 -4.70
N ASP A 56 -10.10 -2.03 -6.03
CA ASP A 56 -10.57 -3.25 -6.69
C ASP A 56 -9.78 -4.49 -6.23
N ILE A 57 -8.47 -4.36 -6.04
CA ILE A 57 -7.61 -5.43 -5.49
C ILE A 57 -7.99 -5.71 -4.04
N LEU A 58 -8.03 -4.68 -3.19
CA LEU A 58 -8.33 -4.82 -1.76
C LEU A 58 -9.69 -5.50 -1.51
N ARG A 59 -10.71 -5.17 -2.31
CA ARG A 59 -12.06 -5.76 -2.21
C ARG A 59 -12.15 -7.23 -2.59
N LYS A 60 -11.24 -7.71 -3.43
CA LYS A 60 -11.20 -9.11 -3.89
C LYS A 60 -10.34 -10.00 -3.01
N MET A 61 -9.56 -9.40 -2.11
CA MET A 61 -8.66 -10.09 -1.21
C MET A 61 -9.34 -10.40 0.12
N GLU A 62 -9.03 -11.55 0.73
CA GLU A 62 -9.38 -11.78 2.14
C GLU A 62 -8.54 -10.82 3.02
N PRO A 63 -9.16 -9.98 3.87
CA PRO A 63 -8.48 -8.91 4.60
C PRO A 63 -7.74 -9.40 5.85
N SER A 64 -6.91 -10.44 5.73
CA SER A 64 -6.04 -10.93 6.80
C SER A 64 -4.78 -10.06 6.94
N GLN A 65 -4.15 -10.04 8.13
CA GLN A 65 -2.91 -9.28 8.33
C GLN A 65 -1.82 -9.70 7.34
N ASP A 66 -1.68 -11.01 7.07
CA ASP A 66 -0.66 -11.51 6.15
C ASP A 66 -0.90 -11.04 4.72
N ASN A 67 -2.15 -11.12 4.24
CA ASN A 67 -2.50 -10.66 2.90
C ASN A 67 -2.32 -9.13 2.75
N LEU A 68 -2.75 -8.36 3.75
CA LEU A 68 -2.59 -6.91 3.74
C LEU A 68 -1.12 -6.50 3.77
N HIS A 69 -0.30 -7.13 4.60
CA HIS A 69 1.13 -6.85 4.65
C HIS A 69 1.87 -7.35 3.40
N GLN A 70 1.41 -8.43 2.76
CA GLN A 70 1.93 -8.86 1.46
C GLN A 70 1.61 -7.83 0.37
N PHE A 71 0.37 -7.32 0.33
CA PHE A 71 -0.02 -6.22 -0.55
C PHE A 71 0.85 -4.98 -0.33
N LEU A 72 1.00 -4.53 0.92
CA LEU A 72 1.81 -3.36 1.25
C LEU A 72 3.31 -3.57 0.95
N SER A 73 3.84 -4.78 1.15
CA SER A 73 5.21 -5.10 0.73
C SER A 73 5.38 -5.01 -0.79
N HIS A 74 4.35 -5.37 -1.57
CA HIS A 74 4.37 -5.20 -3.01
C HIS A 74 4.32 -3.72 -3.41
N MET A 75 3.47 -2.92 -2.76
CA MET A 75 3.44 -1.47 -2.94
C MET A 75 4.77 -0.80 -2.59
N ALA A 76 5.47 -1.27 -1.55
CA ALA A 76 6.81 -0.80 -1.21
C ALA A 76 7.83 -1.07 -2.33
N ALA A 77 7.77 -2.24 -2.97
CA ALA A 77 8.63 -2.56 -4.11
C ALA A 77 8.33 -1.65 -5.31
N LEU A 78 7.05 -1.37 -5.59
CA LEU A 78 6.65 -0.42 -6.63
C LEU A 78 7.16 0.99 -6.34
N TYR A 79 6.97 1.47 -5.11
CA TYR A 79 7.46 2.78 -4.68
C TYR A 79 8.97 2.94 -4.93
N ILE A 80 9.78 1.96 -4.55
CA ILE A 80 11.23 1.98 -4.81
C ILE A 80 11.49 2.04 -6.32
N SER A 81 10.82 1.21 -7.11
CA SER A 81 11.06 1.12 -8.55
C SER A 81 10.80 2.44 -9.28
N VAL A 82 9.83 3.23 -8.81
CA VAL A 82 9.44 4.50 -9.41
C VAL A 82 10.28 5.67 -8.88
N ASN A 83 10.48 5.76 -7.56
CA ASN A 83 10.97 6.99 -6.91
C ASN A 83 12.44 6.97 -6.52
N VAL A 84 13.10 5.80 -6.45
CA VAL A 84 14.50 5.70 -6.00
C VAL A 84 15.48 5.65 -7.18
N ASN A 85 14.98 5.41 -8.39
CA ASN A 85 15.76 5.40 -9.64
C ASN A 85 15.47 6.60 -10.56
N SER A 86 14.78 7.63 -10.07
CA SER A 86 14.56 8.89 -10.78
C SER A 86 15.77 9.83 -10.67
#